data_AF-A0A7J3BB92-F1
#
_entry.id   AF-A0A7J3BB92-F1
#
_cell.length_a   1.000
_cell.length_b   1.000
_cell.length_c   1.000
_cell.angle_alpha   90.00
_cell.angle_beta   90.00
_cell.angle_gamma   90.00
#
_symmetry.space_group_name_H-M   'P 1'
#
loop_
_entity.id
_entity.type
_entity.pdbx_description
1 polymer ?
#
loop_
_entity_poly.entity_id
_entity_poly.type
_entity_poly.pdbx_seq_one_letter_code
_entity_poly.pdbx_strand_id
1 'polypeptide(L)'
;LAETDEPSIYLDARRLDEEGYSRSVLYEMLSEEVSRLSTKWNKIKGILGHVKGVHLEGAKIELDWAKDGLSLQSLLRSLDDWSSQSRNARNVLVAVDEAQLLRNMAGGKGRIDFRSLIAYCYDNLRHIKFVLVGSEVGLLLGFLGLEDPKSPLYGRGRTEIILRRFSRKKSLGFLEAGFRECGINYKKEMLEMVVDKLDGVVGWLTLYGNKASEAGRPDRNLLASVIELAKVMAKKEIESVLARSRYYRLALGSLGNGRFRWSEIKKDIISQTGRFVTDAQVSRALDGLSRLGIVSKERDQYQISDPVVRELACRL
;
A
#
# COMPACT_ATOMS: atom_id res chain seq x y z
N LEU A 1 9.33 -6.55 -9.92
CA LEU A 1 9.10 -7.96 -10.33
C LEU A 1 9.34 -8.17 -11.82
N ALA A 2 8.74 -7.36 -12.70
CA ALA A 2 8.98 -7.48 -14.15
C ALA A 2 10.46 -7.32 -14.55
N GLU A 3 11.21 -6.51 -13.80
CA GLU A 3 12.66 -6.30 -14.00
C GLU A 3 13.54 -7.37 -13.35
N THR A 4 12.95 -8.28 -12.56
CA THR A 4 13.70 -9.39 -11.96
C THR A 4 13.51 -10.65 -12.80
N ASP A 5 14.58 -11.39 -13.04
CA ASP A 5 14.50 -12.73 -13.64
C ASP A 5 14.03 -13.82 -12.65
N GLU A 6 13.70 -13.43 -11.42
CA GLU A 6 13.26 -14.36 -10.39
C GLU A 6 11.82 -14.86 -10.62
N PRO A 7 11.53 -16.14 -10.30
CA PRO A 7 10.18 -16.67 -10.15
C PRO A 7 9.36 -15.80 -9.18
N SER A 8 8.15 -15.38 -9.54
CA SER A 8 7.35 -14.52 -8.66
C SER A 8 5.85 -14.77 -8.72
N ILE A 9 5.21 -14.66 -7.56
CA ILE A 9 3.77 -14.57 -7.35
C ILE A 9 3.47 -13.14 -6.91
N TYR A 10 2.54 -12.46 -7.59
CA TYR A 10 2.11 -11.11 -7.26
C TYR A 10 0.64 -11.11 -6.84
N LEU A 11 0.37 -10.74 -5.60
CA LEU A 11 -0.98 -10.67 -5.05
C LEU A 11 -1.36 -9.21 -4.79
N ASP A 12 -2.38 -8.71 -5.47
CA ASP A 12 -2.98 -7.41 -5.15
C ASP A 12 -4.09 -7.59 -4.10
N ALA A 13 -3.79 -7.26 -2.84
CA ALA A 13 -4.74 -7.49 -1.75
C ALA A 13 -5.99 -6.59 -1.84
N ARG A 14 -6.03 -5.57 -2.70
CA ARG A 14 -7.24 -4.76 -2.94
C ARG A 14 -8.39 -5.59 -3.49
N ARG A 15 -8.09 -6.63 -4.27
CA ARG A 15 -9.10 -7.57 -4.76
C ARG A 15 -9.86 -8.26 -3.63
N LEU A 16 -9.22 -8.51 -2.48
CA LEU A 16 -9.90 -9.07 -1.29
C LEU A 16 -10.83 -8.06 -0.62
N ASP A 17 -10.54 -6.77 -0.71
CA ASP A 17 -11.43 -5.71 -0.20
C ASP A 17 -12.67 -5.54 -1.09
N GLU A 18 -12.48 -5.68 -2.41
CA GLU A 18 -13.54 -5.54 -3.42
C GLU A 18 -14.45 -6.78 -3.52
N GLU A 19 -13.87 -7.98 -3.60
CA GLU A 19 -14.60 -9.24 -3.82
C GLU A 19 -14.91 -9.98 -2.50
N GLY A 20 -14.25 -9.59 -1.41
CA GLY A 20 -14.48 -10.10 -0.06
C GLY A 20 -13.35 -10.98 0.49
N TYR A 21 -13.08 -10.79 1.77
CA TYR A 21 -12.02 -11.47 2.54
C TYR A 21 -12.32 -12.96 2.79
N SER A 22 -12.11 -13.80 1.77
CA SER A 22 -12.43 -15.23 1.77
C SER A 22 -11.30 -16.10 1.21
N ARG A 23 -11.31 -17.41 1.56
CA ARG A 23 -10.35 -18.38 1.01
C ARG A 23 -10.51 -18.56 -0.49
N SER A 24 -11.76 -18.57 -0.99
CA SER A 24 -12.04 -18.77 -2.41
C SER A 24 -11.37 -17.68 -3.25
N VAL A 25 -11.57 -16.41 -2.89
CA VAL A 25 -10.95 -15.28 -3.61
C VAL A 25 -9.42 -15.35 -3.54
N LEU A 26 -8.85 -15.62 -2.36
CA LEU A 26 -7.39 -15.76 -2.23
C LEU A 26 -6.82 -16.90 -3.08
N TYR A 27 -7.48 -18.05 -3.09
CA TYR A 27 -7.00 -19.24 -3.81
C TYR A 27 -7.18 -19.09 -5.31
N GLU A 28 -8.19 -18.34 -5.74
CA GLU A 28 -8.35 -17.92 -7.14
C GLU A 28 -7.20 -17.01 -7.57
N MET A 29 -6.87 -15.97 -6.79
CA MET A 29 -5.71 -15.12 -7.05
C MET A 29 -4.40 -15.91 -7.10
N LEU A 30 -4.21 -16.84 -6.17
CA LEU A 30 -3.04 -17.72 -6.16
C LEU A 30 -3.02 -18.68 -7.36
N SER A 31 -4.17 -19.22 -7.74
CA SER A 31 -4.35 -20.12 -8.90
C SER A 31 -3.92 -19.42 -10.19
N GLU A 32 -4.37 -18.18 -10.41
CA GLU A 32 -3.98 -17.35 -11.56
C GLU A 32 -2.45 -17.13 -11.61
N GLU A 33 -1.88 -16.72 -10.47
CA GLU A 33 -0.46 -16.40 -10.37
C GLU A 33 0.45 -17.62 -10.47
N VAL A 34 0.05 -18.73 -9.84
CA VAL A 34 0.77 -20.02 -9.91
C VAL A 34 0.67 -20.60 -11.33
N SER A 35 -0.49 -20.46 -12.00
CA SER A 35 -0.64 -20.85 -13.41
C SER A 35 0.32 -20.05 -14.31
N ARG A 36 0.37 -18.73 -14.15
CA ARG A 36 1.29 -17.84 -14.87
C ARG A 36 2.75 -18.21 -14.61
N LEU A 37 3.09 -18.44 -13.34
CA LEU A 37 4.41 -18.86 -12.93
C LEU A 37 4.81 -20.19 -13.58
N SER A 38 3.91 -21.18 -13.55
CA SER A 38 4.14 -22.51 -14.11
C SER A 38 4.28 -22.52 -15.63
N THR A 39 3.68 -21.55 -16.33
CA THR A 39 3.82 -21.37 -17.78
C THR A 39 5.21 -20.82 -18.14
N LYS A 40 5.73 -19.89 -17.34
CA LYS A 40 7.12 -19.38 -17.49
C LYS A 40 8.15 -20.43 -17.06
N TRP A 41 7.82 -21.24 -16.05
CA TRP A 41 8.70 -22.21 -15.41
C TRP A 41 8.09 -23.62 -15.42
N ASN A 42 8.04 -24.24 -16.60
CA ASN A 42 7.33 -25.51 -16.85
C ASN A 42 7.63 -26.65 -15.85
N LYS A 43 8.82 -26.69 -15.23
CA LYS A 43 9.20 -27.70 -14.23
C LYS A 43 8.40 -27.59 -12.93
N ILE A 44 7.80 -26.44 -12.63
CA ILE A 44 6.97 -26.24 -11.44
C ILE A 44 5.74 -27.15 -11.46
N LYS A 45 5.13 -27.36 -12.63
CA LYS A 45 3.92 -28.19 -12.76
C LYS A 45 4.11 -29.60 -12.24
N GLY A 46 5.26 -30.22 -12.55
CA GLY A 46 5.56 -31.58 -12.12
C GLY A 46 5.58 -31.71 -10.60
N ILE A 47 6.16 -30.74 -9.91
CA ILE A 47 6.28 -30.78 -8.44
C ILE A 47 4.95 -30.39 -7.78
N LEU A 48 4.25 -29.38 -8.31
CA LEU A 48 2.94 -28.96 -7.80
C LEU A 48 1.85 -30.02 -7.96
N GLY A 49 1.93 -30.85 -9.01
CA GLY A 49 0.98 -31.94 -9.24
C GLY A 49 0.97 -33.02 -8.14
N HIS A 50 2.00 -33.07 -7.29
CA HIS A 50 2.07 -33.97 -6.14
C HIS A 50 1.49 -33.35 -4.86
N VAL A 51 1.11 -32.07 -4.88
CA VAL A 51 0.56 -31.37 -3.71
C VAL A 51 -0.95 -31.64 -3.62
N LYS A 52 -1.40 -32.11 -2.45
CA LYS A 52 -2.83 -32.32 -2.18
C LYS A 52 -3.63 -31.04 -2.43
N GLY A 53 -4.71 -31.16 -3.19
CA GLY A 53 -5.60 -30.04 -3.52
C GLY A 53 -5.11 -29.15 -4.67
N VAL A 54 -4.11 -29.61 -5.43
CA VAL A 54 -3.70 -28.98 -6.70
C VAL A 54 -4.21 -29.83 -7.86
N HIS A 55 -4.97 -29.21 -8.76
CA HIS A 55 -5.49 -29.85 -9.96
C HIS A 55 -4.87 -29.20 -11.21
N LEU A 56 -4.33 -30.01 -12.12
CA LEU A 56 -3.66 -29.55 -13.33
C LEU A 56 -4.59 -29.73 -14.53
N GLU A 57 -5.00 -28.61 -15.15
CA GLU A 57 -5.80 -28.60 -16.37
C GLU A 57 -5.06 -27.88 -17.50
N GLY A 58 -4.21 -28.62 -18.20
CA GLY A 58 -3.38 -28.10 -19.29
C GLY A 58 -2.42 -26.99 -18.83
N ALA A 59 -2.73 -25.75 -19.20
CA ALA A 59 -1.96 -24.57 -18.76
C ALA A 59 -2.35 -24.07 -17.37
N LYS A 60 -3.57 -24.37 -16.92
CA LYS A 60 -4.17 -23.87 -15.69
C LYS A 60 -3.89 -24.79 -14.51
N ILE A 61 -3.66 -24.19 -13.36
CA ILE A 61 -3.48 -24.87 -12.06
C ILE A 61 -4.61 -24.40 -11.17
N GLU A 62 -5.54 -25.28 -10.81
CA GLU A 62 -6.61 -24.96 -9.88
C GLU A 62 -6.25 -25.39 -8.46
N LEU A 63 -6.56 -24.54 -7.49
CA LEU A 63 -6.24 -24.75 -6.08
C LEU A 63 -7.53 -24.96 -5.29
N ASP A 64 -7.65 -26.12 -4.65
CA ASP A 64 -8.78 -26.45 -3.79
C ASP A 64 -8.75 -25.62 -2.50
N TRP A 65 -9.70 -24.70 -2.39
CA TRP A 65 -9.84 -23.78 -1.26
C TRP A 65 -10.62 -24.36 -0.08
N ALA A 66 -11.18 -25.58 -0.22
CA ALA A 66 -11.92 -26.24 0.85
C ALA A 66 -11.09 -26.38 2.13
N LYS A 67 -11.76 -26.56 3.26
CA LYS A 67 -11.12 -26.59 4.59
C LYS A 67 -10.05 -27.69 4.69
N ASP A 68 -10.32 -28.85 4.09
CA ASP A 68 -9.40 -30.01 4.05
C ASP A 68 -8.64 -30.12 2.72
N GLY A 69 -8.76 -29.08 1.87
CA GLY A 69 -8.13 -28.95 0.56
C GLY A 69 -6.64 -28.59 0.65
N LEU A 70 -6.20 -27.66 -0.20
CA LEU A 70 -4.80 -27.25 -0.24
C LEU A 70 -4.41 -26.43 1.01
N SER A 71 -3.21 -26.70 1.51
CA SER A 71 -2.54 -25.87 2.51
C SER A 71 -1.55 -24.92 1.84
N LEU A 72 -1.61 -23.62 2.16
CA LEU A 72 -0.65 -22.63 1.67
C LEU A 72 0.79 -22.98 2.08
N GLN A 73 0.98 -23.60 3.24
CA GLN A 73 2.30 -24.05 3.68
C GLN A 73 2.85 -25.15 2.76
N SER A 74 1.99 -26.08 2.32
CA SER A 74 2.36 -27.15 1.39
C SER A 74 2.66 -26.60 0.00
N LEU A 75 1.85 -25.64 -0.47
CA LEU A 75 2.11 -24.94 -1.74
C LEU A 75 3.47 -24.24 -1.73
N LEU A 76 3.73 -23.41 -0.71
CA LEU A 76 4.99 -22.66 -0.60
C LEU A 76 6.19 -23.58 -0.39
N ARG A 77 6.06 -24.67 0.36
CA ARG A 77 7.11 -25.69 0.49
C ARG A 77 7.43 -26.33 -0.86
N SER A 78 6.41 -26.69 -1.64
CA SER A 78 6.61 -27.27 -2.97
C SER A 78 7.34 -26.31 -3.93
N LEU A 79 7.07 -25.01 -3.85
CA LEU A 79 7.81 -23.98 -4.59
C LEU A 79 9.24 -23.81 -4.09
N ASP A 80 9.48 -23.91 -2.79
CA ASP A 80 10.83 -23.90 -2.18
C ASP A 80 11.66 -25.10 -2.67
N ASP A 81 11.07 -26.30 -2.62
CA ASP A 81 11.67 -27.55 -3.08
C ASP A 81 12.03 -27.46 -4.57
N TRP A 82 11.10 -26.95 -5.41
CA TRP A 82 11.38 -26.71 -6.82
C TRP A 82 12.57 -25.77 -7.04
N SER A 83 12.66 -24.70 -6.25
CA SER A 83 13.74 -23.73 -6.38
C SER A 83 15.09 -24.34 -5.96
N SER A 84 15.10 -25.17 -4.92
CA SER A 84 16.31 -25.88 -4.45
C SER A 84 16.90 -26.85 -5.49
N GLN A 85 16.04 -27.43 -6.34
CA GLN A 85 16.42 -28.38 -7.39
C GLN A 85 16.84 -27.70 -8.70
N SER A 86 16.69 -26.38 -8.80
CA SER A 86 17.04 -25.61 -9.99
C SER A 86 18.57 -25.40 -10.06
N ARG A 87 19.15 -25.59 -11.26
CA ARG A 87 20.62 -25.51 -11.49
C ARG A 87 21.28 -24.25 -10.92
N ASN A 88 20.55 -23.14 -10.91
CA ASN A 88 20.88 -21.95 -10.13
C ASN A 88 19.74 -21.81 -9.13
N ALA A 89 20.01 -22.01 -7.84
CA ALA A 89 19.01 -21.84 -6.79
C ALA A 89 18.46 -20.42 -6.88
N ARG A 90 17.18 -20.30 -7.22
CA ARG A 90 16.49 -19.02 -7.40
C ARG A 90 15.75 -18.64 -6.13
N ASN A 91 15.30 -17.40 -6.04
CA ASN A 91 14.32 -17.03 -5.02
C ASN A 91 12.94 -17.00 -5.65
N VAL A 92 11.95 -17.59 -5.00
CA VAL A 92 10.55 -17.39 -5.36
C VAL A 92 10.04 -16.19 -4.58
N LEU A 93 9.79 -15.09 -5.28
CA LEU A 93 9.29 -13.86 -4.69
C LEU A 93 7.77 -13.96 -4.52
N VAL A 94 7.28 -13.80 -3.30
CA VAL A 94 5.85 -13.65 -3.00
C VAL A 94 5.61 -12.19 -2.66
N ALA A 95 5.20 -11.41 -3.66
CA ALA A 95 4.90 -10.02 -3.49
C ALA A 95 3.43 -9.82 -3.16
N VAL A 96 3.14 -9.04 -2.13
CA VAL A 96 1.77 -8.67 -1.76
C VAL A 96 1.69 -7.15 -1.75
N ASP A 97 0.88 -6.62 -2.67
CA ASP A 97 0.51 -5.20 -2.70
C ASP A 97 -0.66 -4.94 -1.75
N GLU A 98 -0.65 -3.78 -1.09
CA GLU A 98 -1.54 -3.42 0.02
C GLU A 98 -1.66 -4.51 1.12
N ALA A 99 -0.51 -5.07 1.51
CA ALA A 99 -0.40 -6.22 2.42
C ALA A 99 -1.06 -5.99 3.80
N GLN A 100 -1.27 -4.75 4.22
CA GLN A 100 -2.00 -4.45 5.45
C GLN A 100 -3.47 -4.90 5.42
N LEU A 101 -4.06 -5.12 4.23
CA LEU A 101 -5.43 -5.62 4.08
C LEU A 101 -5.55 -7.10 4.48
N LEU A 102 -4.45 -7.86 4.42
CA LEU A 102 -4.41 -9.25 4.87
C LEU A 102 -4.76 -9.41 6.37
N ARG A 103 -4.69 -8.34 7.18
CA ARG A 103 -5.14 -8.36 8.59
C ARG A 103 -6.62 -8.74 8.72
N ASN A 104 -7.44 -8.40 7.72
CA ASN A 104 -8.87 -8.67 7.71
C ASN A 104 -9.17 -10.16 7.43
N MET A 105 -8.17 -10.92 6.98
CA MET A 105 -8.24 -12.37 6.78
C MET A 105 -8.04 -13.18 8.08
N ALA A 106 -7.73 -12.57 9.23
CA ALA A 106 -7.44 -13.26 10.52
C ALA A 106 -8.60 -13.21 11.54
N GLY A 107 -8.84 -14.26 12.36
CA GLY A 107 -9.86 -14.32 13.47
C GLY A 107 -11.32 -14.88 13.29
N GLY A 108 -11.65 -15.80 12.36
CA GLY A 108 -13.03 -16.23 12.03
C GLY A 108 -13.10 -17.44 11.07
N LYS A 109 -14.29 -17.83 10.58
CA LYS A 109 -14.43 -19.07 9.76
C LYS A 109 -13.71 -18.95 8.41
N GLY A 110 -12.81 -19.90 8.11
CA GLY A 110 -11.99 -19.90 6.89
C GLY A 110 -10.77 -18.98 6.93
N ARG A 111 -10.43 -18.41 8.09
CA ARG A 111 -9.39 -17.39 8.20
C ARG A 111 -7.97 -17.93 8.10
N ILE A 112 -7.08 -17.11 7.55
CA ILE A 112 -5.67 -17.40 7.34
C ILE A 112 -4.86 -16.37 8.12
N ASP A 113 -4.08 -16.84 9.08
CA ASP A 113 -3.12 -15.99 9.76
C ASP A 113 -1.84 -15.87 8.93
N PHE A 114 -1.79 -14.81 8.13
CA PHE A 114 -0.63 -14.51 7.29
C PHE A 114 0.64 -14.24 8.10
N ARG A 115 0.55 -13.78 9.36
CA ARG A 115 1.75 -13.60 10.19
C ARG A 115 2.42 -14.93 10.47
N SER A 116 1.63 -15.91 10.90
CA SER A 116 2.09 -17.27 11.16
C SER A 116 2.60 -17.94 9.89
N LEU A 117 1.94 -17.73 8.74
CA LEU A 117 2.40 -18.24 7.45
C LEU A 117 3.76 -17.65 7.05
N ILE A 118 3.92 -16.32 7.14
CA ILE A 118 5.17 -15.64 6.79
C ILE A 118 6.28 -16.06 7.76
N ALA A 119 5.99 -16.15 9.07
CA ALA A 119 6.95 -16.62 10.07
C ALA A 119 7.43 -18.04 9.78
N TYR A 120 6.50 -18.96 9.48
CA TYR A 120 6.83 -20.32 9.07
C TYR A 120 7.74 -20.33 7.83
N CYS A 121 7.42 -19.52 6.80
CA CYS A 121 8.25 -19.46 5.60
C CYS A 121 9.63 -18.87 5.87
N TYR A 122 9.70 -17.83 6.70
CA TYR A 122 10.95 -17.18 7.09
C TYR A 122 11.92 -18.17 7.76
N ASP A 123 11.40 -19.01 8.65
CA ASP A 123 12.21 -19.94 9.44
C ASP A 123 12.59 -21.21 8.65
N ASN A 124 11.72 -21.67 7.75
CA ASN A 124 11.81 -23.02 7.17
C ASN A 124 12.07 -23.05 5.66
N LEU A 125 11.72 -22.00 4.90
CA LEU A 125 11.75 -22.01 3.44
C LEU A 125 12.81 -21.02 2.93
N ARG A 126 13.97 -21.55 2.54
CA ARG A 126 15.17 -20.72 2.26
C ARG A 126 15.03 -19.87 1.00
N HIS A 127 14.24 -20.35 0.03
CA HIS A 127 14.09 -19.75 -1.30
C HIS A 127 12.81 -18.92 -1.42
N ILE A 128 11.88 -18.98 -0.48
CA ILE A 128 10.69 -18.12 -0.48
C ILE A 128 11.01 -16.77 0.15
N LYS A 129 10.83 -15.67 -0.60
CA LYS A 129 11.05 -14.30 -0.11
C LYS A 129 9.77 -13.49 -0.24
N PHE A 130 9.29 -12.93 0.87
CA PHE A 130 8.13 -12.04 0.86
C PHE A 130 8.54 -10.59 0.58
N VAL A 131 7.80 -9.94 -0.32
CA VAL A 131 7.89 -8.49 -0.57
C VAL A 131 6.53 -7.89 -0.23
N LEU A 132 6.44 -7.19 0.89
CA LEU A 132 5.18 -6.63 1.38
C LEU A 132 5.18 -5.12 1.13
N VAL A 133 4.22 -4.66 0.34
CA VAL A 133 4.04 -3.25 -0.01
C VAL A 133 2.74 -2.77 0.62
N GLY A 134 2.68 -1.51 1.05
CA GLY A 134 1.47 -0.91 1.58
C GLY A 134 1.54 0.61 1.63
N SER A 135 0.47 1.27 1.22
CA SER A 135 0.34 2.73 1.27
C SER A 135 0.08 3.23 2.70
N GLU A 136 -0.60 2.43 3.52
CA GLU A 136 -0.90 2.73 4.93
C GLU A 136 0.19 2.18 5.86
N VAL A 137 1.38 2.80 5.88
CA VAL A 137 2.59 2.30 6.59
C VAL A 137 2.31 1.91 8.05
N GLY A 138 1.59 2.74 8.80
CA GLY A 138 1.29 2.44 10.22
C GLY A 138 0.36 1.25 10.39
N LEU A 139 -0.54 1.00 9.44
CA LEU A 139 -1.39 -0.19 9.43
C LEU A 139 -0.63 -1.43 8.97
N LEU A 140 0.33 -1.30 8.03
CA LEU A 140 1.21 -2.40 7.64
C LEU A 140 2.10 -2.82 8.82
N LEU A 141 2.79 -1.88 9.47
CA LEU A 141 3.62 -2.17 10.63
C LEU A 141 2.81 -2.74 11.80
N GLY A 142 1.61 -2.18 12.05
CA GLY A 142 0.68 -2.71 13.05
C GLY A 142 0.14 -4.10 12.69
N PHE A 143 -0.10 -4.37 11.41
CA PHE A 143 -0.42 -5.72 10.94
C PHE A 143 0.76 -6.65 11.18
N LEU A 144 1.99 -6.32 10.84
CA LEU A 144 3.12 -7.22 11.03
C LEU A 144 3.47 -7.45 12.51
N GLY A 145 3.13 -6.51 13.40
CA GLY A 145 3.30 -6.66 14.85
C GLY A 145 4.76 -6.81 15.26
N LEU A 146 5.67 -6.14 14.56
CA LEU A 146 7.12 -6.40 14.64
C LEU A 146 7.75 -6.01 16.00
N GLU A 147 7.06 -5.18 16.76
CA GLU A 147 7.47 -4.72 18.10
C GLU A 147 6.73 -5.45 19.23
N ASP A 148 5.76 -6.31 18.92
CA ASP A 148 4.99 -7.07 19.91
C ASP A 148 5.65 -8.44 20.14
N PRO A 149 6.17 -8.75 21.34
CA PRO A 149 6.75 -10.05 21.66
C PRO A 149 5.83 -11.25 21.44
N LYS A 150 4.51 -11.03 21.37
CA LYS A 150 3.51 -12.07 21.08
C LYS A 150 3.28 -12.29 19.59
N SER A 151 3.78 -11.42 18.72
CA SER A 151 3.62 -11.55 17.27
C SER A 151 4.49 -12.69 16.72
N PRO A 152 3.95 -13.54 15.81
CA PRO A 152 4.75 -14.55 15.11
C PRO A 152 5.95 -13.98 14.35
N LEU A 153 5.94 -12.69 13.99
CA LEU A 153 7.02 -12.03 13.25
C LEU A 153 8.01 -11.27 14.15
N TYR A 154 7.81 -11.29 15.47
CA TYR A 154 8.70 -10.61 16.41
C TYR A 154 10.14 -11.13 16.30
N GLY A 155 11.11 -10.20 16.37
CA GLY A 155 12.54 -10.52 16.34
C GLY A 155 13.10 -11.00 15.00
N ARG A 156 12.28 -11.16 13.95
CA ARG A 156 12.76 -11.58 12.62
C ARG A 156 13.30 -10.39 11.83
N GLY A 157 14.47 -10.57 11.25
CA GLY A 157 15.15 -9.56 10.45
C GLY A 157 14.37 -9.22 9.18
N ARG A 158 14.46 -7.96 8.73
CA ARG A 158 13.84 -7.49 7.49
C ARG A 158 14.65 -6.39 6.84
N THR A 159 14.44 -6.21 5.55
CA THR A 159 14.87 -4.99 4.85
C THR A 159 13.65 -4.09 4.72
N GLU A 160 13.74 -2.87 5.23
CA GLU A 160 12.67 -1.89 5.14
C GLU A 160 13.07 -0.77 4.17
N ILE A 161 12.23 -0.56 3.15
CA ILE A 161 12.42 0.50 2.15
C ILE A 161 11.27 1.49 2.32
N ILE A 162 11.57 2.67 2.88
CA ILE A 162 10.58 3.72 3.09
C ILE A 162 10.66 4.71 1.92
N LEU A 163 9.62 4.72 1.09
CA LEU A 163 9.47 5.71 0.04
C LEU A 163 8.90 7.00 0.64
N ARG A 164 9.78 7.99 0.81
CA ARG A 164 9.40 9.34 1.23
C ARG A 164 9.07 10.20 0.02
N ARG A 165 8.34 11.28 0.27
CA ARG A 165 8.19 12.39 -0.66
C ARG A 165 9.55 12.86 -1.15
N PHE A 166 9.57 13.36 -2.36
CA PHE A 166 10.77 13.96 -2.90
C PHE A 166 11.06 15.27 -2.18
N SER A 167 12.32 15.49 -1.83
CA SER A 167 12.78 16.82 -1.43
C SER A 167 12.59 17.79 -2.59
N ARG A 168 12.48 19.10 -2.32
CA ARG A 168 12.35 20.13 -3.36
C ARG A 168 13.33 19.91 -4.53
N LYS A 169 14.61 19.66 -4.20
CA LYS A 169 15.67 19.37 -5.19
C LYS A 169 15.37 18.13 -6.03
N LYS A 170 14.93 17.03 -5.39
CA LYS A 170 14.61 15.78 -6.09
C LYS A 170 13.34 15.93 -6.95
N SER A 171 12.35 16.70 -6.49
CA SER A 171 11.13 17.01 -7.25
C SER A 171 11.42 17.82 -8.51
N LEU A 172 12.28 18.84 -8.40
CA LEU A 172 12.74 19.61 -9.56
C LEU A 172 13.47 18.70 -10.55
N GLY A 173 14.48 17.96 -10.09
CA GLY A 173 15.24 17.06 -10.96
C GLY A 173 14.39 15.97 -11.62
N PHE A 174 13.36 15.46 -10.91
CA PHE A 174 12.39 14.51 -11.46
C PHE A 174 11.60 15.09 -12.63
N LEU A 175 11.04 16.30 -12.48
CA LEU A 175 10.32 16.98 -13.57
C LEU A 175 11.25 17.38 -14.72
N GLU A 176 12.44 17.90 -14.42
CA GLU A 176 13.44 18.27 -15.41
C GLU A 176 13.87 17.08 -16.28
N ALA A 177 14.10 15.92 -15.66
CA ALA A 177 14.43 14.68 -16.38
C ALA A 177 13.29 14.26 -17.31
N GLY A 178 12.05 14.22 -16.80
CA GLY A 178 10.88 13.85 -17.59
C GLY A 178 10.64 14.80 -18.78
N PHE A 179 10.73 16.12 -18.57
CA PHE A 179 10.57 17.07 -19.68
C PHE A 179 11.69 16.98 -20.72
N ARG A 180 12.92 16.68 -20.29
CA ARG A 180 14.04 16.45 -21.21
C ARG A 180 13.82 15.20 -22.06
N GLU A 181 13.37 14.11 -21.45
CA GLU A 181 13.02 12.87 -22.16
C GLU A 181 11.90 13.09 -23.19
N CYS A 182 10.94 13.97 -22.88
CA CYS A 182 9.86 14.33 -23.80
C CYS A 182 10.22 15.44 -24.81
N GLY A 183 11.44 16.00 -24.76
CA GLY A 183 11.85 17.11 -25.64
C GLY A 183 11.09 18.42 -25.40
N ILE A 184 10.59 18.64 -24.18
CA ILE A 184 9.74 19.79 -23.83
C ILE A 184 10.57 20.90 -23.20
N ASN A 185 10.40 22.11 -23.71
CA ASN A 185 11.00 23.31 -23.14
C ASN A 185 10.19 23.80 -21.92
N TYR A 186 10.89 24.22 -20.88
CA TYR A 186 10.28 24.70 -19.64
C TYR A 186 11.02 25.91 -19.08
N LYS A 187 10.29 26.75 -18.32
CA LYS A 187 10.87 27.81 -17.50
C LYS A 187 11.12 27.28 -16.09
N LYS A 188 12.27 27.57 -15.50
CA LYS A 188 12.64 27.06 -14.17
C LYS A 188 11.64 27.50 -13.09
N GLU A 189 11.17 28.74 -13.18
CA GLU A 189 10.18 29.32 -12.26
C GLU A 189 8.84 28.58 -12.32
N MET A 190 8.51 27.99 -13.47
CA MET A 190 7.30 27.17 -13.63
C MET A 190 7.43 25.86 -12.84
N LEU A 191 8.59 25.20 -12.91
CA LEU A 191 8.85 23.97 -12.14
C LEU A 191 8.91 24.23 -10.64
N GLU A 192 9.53 25.34 -10.23
CA GLU A 192 9.54 25.77 -8.83
C GLU A 192 8.12 25.96 -8.30
N MET A 193 7.25 26.62 -9.06
CA MET A 193 5.83 26.79 -8.71
C MET A 193 5.08 25.46 -8.57
N VAL A 194 5.34 24.50 -9.47
CA VAL A 194 4.72 23.17 -9.42
C VAL A 194 5.17 22.44 -8.15
N VAL A 195 6.46 22.43 -7.87
CA VAL A 195 7.01 21.77 -6.69
C VAL A 195 6.48 22.41 -5.40
N ASP A 196 6.32 23.73 -5.38
CA ASP A 196 5.77 24.45 -4.22
C ASP A 196 4.29 24.13 -3.96
N LYS A 197 3.54 23.80 -5.01
CA LYS A 197 2.13 23.40 -4.88
C LYS A 197 1.92 21.93 -4.58
N LEU A 198 2.78 21.06 -5.12
CA LEU A 198 2.61 19.60 -5.03
C LEU A 198 3.50 18.94 -3.96
N ASP A 199 4.37 19.72 -3.31
CA ASP A 199 5.14 19.38 -2.11
C ASP A 199 5.82 17.99 -2.14
N GLY A 200 6.40 17.66 -3.29
CA GLY A 200 7.18 16.42 -3.44
C GLY A 200 6.38 15.13 -3.44
N VAL A 201 5.05 15.18 -3.48
CA VAL A 201 4.23 13.99 -3.65
C VAL A 201 4.37 13.49 -5.08
N VAL A 202 5.05 12.35 -5.22
CA VAL A 202 5.46 11.79 -6.53
C VAL A 202 4.26 11.59 -7.45
N GLY A 203 3.14 11.09 -6.93
CA GLY A 203 1.91 10.90 -7.72
C GLY A 203 1.41 12.20 -8.37
N TRP A 204 1.36 13.29 -7.62
CA TRP A 204 0.95 14.59 -8.15
C TRP A 204 1.96 15.17 -9.14
N LEU A 205 3.27 15.04 -8.86
CA LEU A 205 4.32 15.48 -9.79
C LEU A 205 4.24 14.72 -11.12
N THR A 206 4.02 13.41 -11.07
CA THR A 206 3.83 12.56 -12.26
C THR A 206 2.58 12.95 -13.02
N LEU A 207 1.45 13.18 -12.34
CA LEU A 207 0.21 13.63 -12.97
C LEU A 207 0.41 14.96 -13.71
N TYR A 208 1.08 15.93 -13.07
CA TYR A 208 1.43 17.19 -13.72
C TYR A 208 2.36 16.99 -14.92
N GLY A 209 3.45 16.23 -14.74
CA GLY A 209 4.44 15.97 -15.80
C GLY A 209 3.80 15.31 -17.03
N ASN A 210 2.94 14.31 -16.81
CA ASN A 210 2.19 13.64 -17.86
C ASN A 210 1.24 14.62 -18.60
N LYS A 211 0.43 15.40 -17.87
CA LYS A 211 -0.48 16.37 -18.47
C LYS A 211 0.25 17.49 -19.23
N ALA A 212 1.39 17.93 -18.71
CA ALA A 212 2.25 18.90 -19.38
C ALA A 212 2.90 18.32 -20.64
N SER A 213 3.21 17.02 -20.61
CA SER A 213 3.70 16.30 -21.77
C SER A 213 2.66 16.18 -22.87
N GLU A 214 1.41 15.82 -22.53
CA GLU A 214 0.29 15.77 -23.46
C GLU A 214 0.01 17.15 -24.09
N ALA A 215 0.13 18.22 -23.29
CA ALA A 215 -0.05 19.59 -23.76
C ALA A 215 1.16 20.17 -24.51
N GLY A 216 2.31 19.45 -24.51
CA GLY A 216 3.58 19.90 -25.09
C GLY A 216 4.24 21.10 -24.39
N ARG A 217 3.70 21.56 -23.26
CA ARG A 217 4.25 22.69 -22.49
C ARG A 217 3.77 22.68 -21.04
N PRO A 218 4.64 23.03 -20.07
CA PRO A 218 4.22 23.37 -18.72
C PRO A 218 3.74 24.83 -18.67
N ASP A 219 2.52 25.05 -18.18
CA ASP A 219 2.01 26.40 -17.91
C ASP A 219 1.17 26.46 -16.63
N ARG A 220 0.84 27.69 -16.19
CA ARG A 220 0.11 27.94 -14.95
C ARG A 220 -1.35 27.50 -15.00
N ASN A 221 -1.99 27.60 -16.16
CA ASN A 221 -3.40 27.21 -16.30
C ASN A 221 -3.53 25.68 -16.22
N LEU A 222 -2.57 24.97 -16.81
CA LEU A 222 -2.45 23.53 -16.69
C LEU A 222 -2.23 23.12 -15.23
N LEU A 223 -1.31 23.78 -14.51
CA LEU A 223 -1.11 23.50 -13.08
C LEU A 223 -2.41 23.67 -12.29
N ALA A 224 -3.16 24.75 -12.53
CA ALA A 224 -4.47 24.95 -11.91
C ALA A 224 -5.45 23.81 -12.24
N SER A 225 -5.54 23.38 -13.50
CA SER A 225 -6.40 22.26 -13.88
C SER A 225 -5.99 20.93 -13.24
N VAL A 226 -4.68 20.68 -13.11
CA VAL A 226 -4.14 19.48 -12.48
C VAL A 226 -4.44 19.48 -10.99
N ILE A 227 -4.34 20.64 -10.32
CA ILE A 227 -4.73 20.77 -8.91
C ILE A 227 -6.21 20.47 -8.73
N GLU A 228 -7.09 20.98 -9.59
CA GLU A 228 -8.53 20.67 -9.49
C GLU A 228 -8.83 19.19 -9.76
N LEU A 229 -8.13 18.56 -10.73
CA LEU A 229 -8.24 17.12 -10.95
C LEU A 229 -7.76 16.31 -9.73
N ALA A 230 -6.61 16.70 -9.16
CA ALA A 230 -6.06 16.08 -7.95
C ALA A 230 -7.02 16.20 -6.77
N LYS A 231 -7.70 17.34 -6.61
CA LYS A 231 -8.75 17.54 -5.59
C LYS A 231 -9.91 16.57 -5.76
N VAL A 232 -10.36 16.33 -6.99
CA VAL A 232 -11.44 15.35 -7.26
C VAL A 232 -11.01 13.93 -6.87
N MET A 233 -9.78 13.54 -7.23
CA MET A 233 -9.22 12.22 -6.88
C MET A 233 -9.06 12.06 -5.36
N ALA A 234 -8.36 13.00 -4.73
CA ALA A 234 -8.11 12.98 -3.29
C ALA A 234 -9.41 13.07 -2.47
N LYS A 235 -10.44 13.78 -2.97
CA LYS A 235 -11.75 13.83 -2.32
C LYS A 235 -12.40 12.45 -2.26
N LYS A 236 -12.34 11.66 -3.33
CA LYS A 236 -12.90 10.30 -3.35
C LYS A 236 -12.21 9.40 -2.33
N GLU A 237 -10.88 9.45 -2.29
CA GLU A 237 -10.07 8.66 -1.36
C GLU A 237 -10.32 9.07 0.10
N ILE A 238 -10.29 10.37 0.40
CA ILE A 238 -10.46 10.85 1.77
C ILE A 238 -11.88 10.60 2.28
N GLU A 239 -12.92 10.71 1.45
CA GLU A 239 -14.30 10.44 1.85
C GLU A 239 -14.50 8.98 2.30
N SER A 240 -13.85 8.01 1.64
CA SER A 240 -13.83 6.61 2.08
C SER A 240 -13.23 6.45 3.48
N VAL A 241 -12.15 7.17 3.77
CA VAL A 241 -11.54 7.18 5.10
C VAL A 241 -12.46 7.86 6.12
N LEU A 242 -13.02 9.02 5.77
CA LEU A 242 -13.87 9.82 6.66
C LEU A 242 -15.18 9.10 7.01
N ALA A 243 -15.68 8.23 6.13
CA ALA A 243 -16.82 7.37 6.41
C ALA A 243 -16.58 6.38 7.56
N ARG A 244 -15.31 6.02 7.83
CA ARG A 244 -14.94 5.08 8.91
C ARG A 244 -15.18 5.66 10.32
N SER A 245 -15.14 6.99 10.47
CA SER A 245 -15.35 7.65 11.77
C SER A 245 -15.66 9.13 11.61
N ARG A 246 -16.75 9.59 12.23
CA ARG A 246 -17.09 11.02 12.30
C ARG A 246 -15.95 11.87 12.90
N TYR A 247 -15.16 11.30 13.82
CA TYR A 247 -14.07 12.02 14.46
C TYR A 247 -12.87 12.23 13.55
N TYR A 248 -12.71 11.40 12.50
CA TYR A 248 -11.70 11.68 11.47
C TYR A 248 -12.06 12.95 10.69
N ARG A 249 -13.34 13.14 10.34
CA ARG A 249 -13.80 14.35 9.62
C ARG A 249 -13.56 15.59 10.46
N LEU A 250 -13.98 15.54 11.71
CA LEU A 250 -13.83 16.66 12.64
C LEU A 250 -12.34 17.01 12.89
N ALA A 251 -11.49 15.99 13.08
CA ALA A 251 -10.05 16.21 13.28
C ALA A 251 -9.36 16.78 12.03
N LEU A 252 -9.67 16.27 10.83
CA LEU A 252 -9.13 16.82 9.59
C LEU A 252 -9.64 18.24 9.33
N GLY A 253 -10.93 18.52 9.57
CA GLY A 253 -11.49 19.87 9.48
C GLY A 253 -10.78 20.86 10.40
N SER A 254 -10.55 20.48 11.66
CA SER A 254 -9.78 21.30 12.61
C SER A 254 -8.34 21.57 12.11
N LEU A 255 -7.67 20.57 11.55
CA LEU A 255 -6.33 20.73 10.97
C LEU A 255 -6.33 21.66 9.75
N GLY A 256 -7.33 21.52 8.86
CA GLY A 256 -7.55 22.43 7.74
C GLY A 256 -7.76 23.87 8.19
N ASN A 257 -8.45 24.07 9.32
CA ASN A 257 -8.68 25.37 9.95
C ASN A 257 -7.49 25.87 10.79
N GLY A 258 -6.31 25.27 10.65
CA GLY A 258 -5.07 25.73 11.28
C GLY A 258 -4.93 25.38 12.76
N ARG A 259 -5.67 24.38 13.26
CA ARG A 259 -5.52 23.86 14.62
C ARG A 259 -4.53 22.70 14.60
N PHE A 260 -3.29 22.95 15.01
CA PHE A 260 -2.22 21.97 14.88
C PHE A 260 -1.90 21.26 16.18
N ARG A 261 -2.26 21.81 17.34
CA ARG A 261 -2.02 21.17 18.63
C ARG A 261 -3.21 20.34 19.06
N TRP A 262 -2.96 19.26 19.79
CA TRP A 262 -4.01 18.37 20.30
C TRP A 262 -5.12 19.13 21.07
N SER A 263 -4.73 20.08 21.93
CA SER A 263 -5.65 20.88 22.73
C SER A 263 -6.52 21.81 21.88
N GLU A 264 -5.95 22.38 20.83
CA GLU A 264 -6.66 23.24 19.86
C GLU A 264 -7.67 22.42 19.06
N ILE A 265 -7.26 21.25 18.57
CA ILE A 265 -8.12 20.32 17.84
C ILE A 265 -9.29 19.89 18.72
N LYS A 266 -9.03 19.45 19.96
CA LYS A 266 -10.11 19.07 20.88
C LYS A 266 -11.11 20.21 21.12
N LYS A 267 -10.61 21.43 21.36
CA LYS A 267 -11.46 22.61 21.60
C LYS A 267 -12.32 22.93 20.38
N ASP A 268 -11.75 22.85 19.19
CA ASP A 268 -12.42 23.09 17.93
C ASP A 268 -13.51 22.04 17.65
N ILE A 269 -13.22 20.75 17.87
CA ILE A 269 -14.20 19.66 17.76
C ILE A 269 -15.38 19.86 18.72
N ILE A 270 -15.13 20.25 19.98
CA ILE A 270 -16.20 20.53 20.96
C ILE A 270 -17.06 21.71 20.47
N SER A 271 -16.42 22.76 19.95
CA SER A 271 -17.12 23.93 19.39
C SER A 271 -17.99 23.57 18.20
N GLN A 272 -17.50 22.75 17.26
CA GLN A 272 -18.25 22.34 16.07
C GLN A 272 -19.44 21.41 16.42
N THR A 273 -19.25 20.52 17.40
CA THR A 273 -20.26 19.51 17.74
C THR A 273 -21.26 19.95 18.80
N GLY A 274 -20.96 21.01 19.56
CA GLY A 274 -21.74 21.44 20.72
C GLY A 274 -21.82 20.39 21.83
N ARG A 275 -20.93 19.39 21.84
CA ARG A 275 -20.97 18.24 22.75
C ARG A 275 -19.60 18.03 23.39
N PHE A 276 -19.63 17.44 24.59
CA PHE A 276 -18.41 16.96 25.23
C PHE A 276 -17.77 15.84 24.41
N VAL A 277 -16.44 15.90 24.28
CA VAL A 277 -15.62 14.89 23.61
C VAL A 277 -14.49 14.50 24.56
N THR A 278 -14.29 13.19 24.75
CA THR A 278 -13.25 12.67 25.64
C THR A 278 -11.87 12.75 25.00
N ASP A 279 -10.84 12.81 25.84
CA ASP A 279 -9.44 12.81 25.39
C ASP A 279 -9.14 11.58 24.54
N ALA A 280 -9.63 10.42 24.98
CA ALA A 280 -9.49 9.15 24.29
C ALA A 280 -10.16 9.14 22.91
N GLN A 281 -11.24 9.90 22.67
CA GLN A 281 -11.87 10.00 21.35
C GLN A 281 -11.00 10.79 20.38
N VAL A 282 -10.45 11.93 20.82
CA VAL A 282 -9.57 12.77 19.99
C VAL A 282 -8.26 12.05 19.68
N SER A 283 -7.62 11.46 20.69
CA SER A 283 -6.37 10.73 20.50
C SER A 283 -6.55 9.53 19.56
N ARG A 284 -7.61 8.72 19.73
CA ARG A 284 -7.90 7.63 18.78
C ARG A 284 -8.12 8.11 17.35
N ALA A 285 -8.75 9.27 17.16
CA ALA A 285 -8.97 9.84 15.84
C ALA A 285 -7.63 10.23 15.18
N LEU A 286 -6.79 10.97 15.91
CA LEU A 286 -5.48 11.41 15.42
C LEU A 286 -4.51 10.25 15.21
N ASP A 287 -4.50 9.26 16.11
CA ASP A 287 -3.69 8.05 15.98
C ASP A 287 -4.13 7.21 14.78
N GLY A 288 -5.44 7.08 14.57
CA GLY A 288 -6.00 6.40 13.40
C GLY A 288 -5.59 7.07 12.09
N LEU A 289 -5.75 8.40 11.99
CA LEU A 289 -5.30 9.18 10.84
C LEU A 289 -3.78 9.12 10.64
N SER A 290 -3.01 9.05 11.72
CA SER A 290 -1.55 8.91 11.66
C SER A 290 -1.13 7.52 11.16
N ARG A 291 -1.80 6.46 11.60
CA ARG A 291 -1.56 5.09 11.11
C ARG A 291 -1.91 4.93 9.63
N LEU A 292 -2.88 5.69 9.15
CA LEU A 292 -3.25 5.78 7.73
C LEU A 292 -2.28 6.65 6.90
N GLY A 293 -1.30 7.32 7.53
CA GLY A 293 -0.36 8.21 6.86
C GLY A 293 -0.94 9.57 6.43
N ILE A 294 -2.21 9.84 6.75
CA ILE A 294 -2.92 11.07 6.37
C ILE A 294 -2.44 12.25 7.21
N VAL A 295 -2.15 11.99 8.49
CA VAL A 295 -1.63 12.99 9.44
C VAL A 295 -0.25 12.56 9.91
N SER A 296 0.64 13.54 10.09
CA SER A 296 1.94 13.36 10.74
C SER A 296 2.01 14.24 11.98
N LYS A 297 2.85 13.87 12.96
CA LYS A 297 3.09 14.67 14.17
C LYS A 297 4.57 15.04 14.23
N GLU A 298 4.86 16.34 14.21
CA GLU A 298 6.20 16.90 14.38
C GLU A 298 6.19 17.98 15.46
N ARG A 299 7.11 17.91 16.44
CA ARG A 299 7.26 18.93 17.50
C ARG A 299 5.94 19.32 18.19
N ASP A 300 5.13 18.32 18.53
CA ASP A 300 3.79 18.47 19.12
C ASP A 300 2.74 19.20 18.28
N GLN A 301 2.97 19.26 16.97
CA GLN A 301 2.02 19.74 15.99
C GLN A 301 1.64 18.63 15.03
N TYR A 302 0.35 18.48 14.78
CA TYR A 302 -0.21 17.61 13.77
C TYR A 302 -0.31 18.37 12.46
N GLN A 303 0.03 17.70 11.36
CA GLN A 303 -0.11 18.26 10.01
C GLN A 303 -0.70 17.23 9.08
N ILE A 304 -1.60 17.68 8.19
CA ILE A 304 -2.05 16.85 7.07
C ILE A 304 -0.87 16.67 6.15
N SER A 305 -0.51 15.41 5.93
CA SER A 305 0.62 15.05 5.10
C SER A 305 0.40 15.63 3.71
N ASP A 306 -0.62 15.19 2.96
CA ASP A 306 -0.80 15.55 1.54
C ASP A 306 -1.27 17.02 1.34
N PRO A 307 -0.61 17.81 0.46
CA PRO A 307 -0.97 19.21 0.23
C PRO A 307 -2.36 19.38 -0.41
N VAL A 308 -2.78 18.47 -1.27
CA VAL A 308 -4.11 18.48 -1.90
C VAL A 308 -5.18 18.13 -0.87
N VAL A 309 -4.93 17.11 -0.04
CA VAL A 309 -5.83 16.77 1.08
C VAL A 309 -5.92 17.92 2.08
N ARG A 310 -4.82 18.64 2.33
CA ARG A 310 -4.80 19.82 3.19
C ARG A 310 -5.72 20.93 2.66
N GLU A 311 -5.68 21.22 1.36
CA GLU A 311 -6.60 22.19 0.74
C GLU A 311 -8.07 21.75 0.83
N LEU A 312 -8.35 20.44 0.68
CA LEU A 312 -9.69 19.89 0.83
C LEU A 312 -10.20 19.99 2.27
N ALA A 313 -9.32 19.79 3.25
CA ALA A 313 -9.67 19.75 4.66
C ALA A 313 -10.21 21.08 5.20
N CYS A 314 -9.83 22.21 4.61
CA CYS A 314 -10.38 23.53 4.95
C CYS A 314 -11.88 23.68 4.66
N ARG A 315 -12.48 22.74 3.91
CA ARG A 315 -13.89 22.74 3.51
C ARG A 315 -14.72 21.64 4.19
N LEU A 316 -14.14 20.94 5.17
CA LEU A 316 -14.78 19.83 5.90
C LEU A 316 -15.59 20.30 7.12
#